data_AF-A0A1B8DUQ8-F1
#
_entry.id   AF-A0A1B8DUQ8-F1
#
_cell.length_a   1.000
_cell.length_b   1.000
_cell.length_c   1.000
_cell.angle_alpha   90.00
_cell.angle_beta   90.00
_cell.angle_gamma   90.00
#
_symmetry.space_group_name_H-M   'P 1'
#
loop_
_entity.id
_entity.type
_entity.pdbx_description
1 polymer ?
#
loop_
_entity_poly.entity_id
_entity_poly.type
_entity_poly.pdbx_seq_one_letter_code
_entity_poly.pdbx_strand_id
1 'polypeptide(L)'
;MDHHDTYETLNREQEPLLGNVAIAIPAKSTWKPPAGFIWIEIAIFSNVFLSGFDGTITASTYAVIGSEFNAANTISWLTTSYLVTSTAFQPLYGRFSDILGRRVCFFTATLTFLVGCLGCALAPDLVSLNLMRALTGLGGGGLMTMATIINSDMIPFRERGMYQACQNVLHGFGSICGASLGGVIADRIGWRWCFMCQVPVSAFACVVGYFVVKDLHSDTFLENDQEGLIKPKSSTWKQIDLSGAFLLVLGLSAQLAALSMGGNNYPWSDIRVISSLAISVVLLAAFVVVESRTEAIPVMPMSMLRGTLAISNQISNVCVGMAAYAFLFVLPLFFQVVLLDTPSEAGMRLVIPSLGTPVGGVVAGYIMSRYGRLSELVRTGCFFMILGNALVASFKFHDSKWKYLIYLFPANFGQGIAYPSILFTFLAAFEHRDQAVATSMVYLFRSVGTVWGVAASSTLIQNILSTRLPEALEGIPNKEKILDEIRHSVTVIKDLPPDVQAIARQVYYEALKYTFIATTVVTVIALISAFFARGQSLNRTR
;
A
#
# COMPACT_ATOMS: atom_id res chain seq x y z
N MET A 1 -39.12 -15.44 -44.39
CA MET A 1 -39.35 -14.23 -45.18
C MET A 1 -40.01 -13.21 -44.28
N ASP A 2 -39.44 -12.07 -43.95
CA ASP A 2 -38.07 -11.57 -44.02
C ASP A 2 -38.11 -10.17 -43.39
N HIS A 3 -36.96 -9.73 -42.87
CA HIS A 3 -36.56 -8.34 -42.63
C HIS A 3 -37.25 -7.50 -41.54
N HIS A 4 -36.61 -6.50 -40.96
CA HIS A 4 -35.23 -6.25 -40.49
C HIS A 4 -35.34 -4.90 -39.73
N ASP A 5 -34.49 -4.71 -38.74
CA ASP A 5 -34.25 -3.48 -37.97
C ASP A 5 -34.16 -2.20 -38.80
N THR A 6 -34.54 -1.04 -38.22
CA THR A 6 -33.72 0.18 -38.33
C THR A 6 -34.06 1.26 -37.28
N TYR A 7 -33.16 1.38 -36.28
CA TYR A 7 -32.47 2.58 -35.75
C TYR A 7 -33.14 3.97 -35.52
N GLU A 8 -32.75 4.58 -34.39
CA GLU A 8 -32.42 6.01 -34.16
C GLU A 8 -33.57 7.05 -34.10
N THR A 9 -33.62 8.13 -33.29
CA THR A 9 -32.91 8.70 -32.11
C THR A 9 -33.65 9.98 -31.70
N LEU A 10 -33.64 10.33 -30.41
CA LEU A 10 -33.50 11.68 -29.82
C LEU A 10 -34.39 12.87 -30.31
N ASN A 11 -35.19 13.48 -29.40
CA ASN A 11 -34.84 14.75 -28.74
C ASN A 11 -35.94 15.35 -27.84
N ARG A 12 -35.52 15.66 -26.60
CA ARG A 12 -35.80 16.81 -25.72
C ARG A 12 -37.17 17.52 -25.65
N GLU A 13 -37.56 17.64 -24.37
CA GLU A 13 -38.15 18.81 -23.67
C GLU A 13 -39.64 19.12 -23.87
N GLN A 14 -40.43 18.81 -22.83
CA GLN A 14 -41.45 19.69 -22.27
C GLN A 14 -41.88 19.19 -20.88
N GLU A 15 -41.45 19.91 -19.84
CA GLU A 15 -42.20 20.07 -18.58
C GLU A 15 -42.64 21.55 -18.53
N PRO A 16 -43.59 22.00 -17.68
CA PRO A 16 -44.44 21.25 -16.73
C PRO A 16 -45.92 21.74 -16.69
N LEU A 17 -46.87 20.91 -16.23
CA LEU A 17 -48.14 21.41 -15.67
C LEU A 17 -48.61 20.54 -14.49
N LEU A 18 -48.19 20.98 -13.30
CA LEU A 18 -48.85 20.84 -11.98
C LEU A 18 -49.69 19.57 -11.73
N GLY A 19 -49.02 18.57 -11.16
CA GLY A 19 -49.61 17.67 -10.19
C GLY A 19 -48.63 17.55 -9.04
N ASN A 20 -49.01 18.04 -7.85
CA ASN A 20 -48.28 17.82 -6.60
C ASN A 20 -48.28 16.32 -6.27
N VAL A 21 -47.44 15.55 -6.94
CA VAL A 21 -46.89 14.33 -6.36
C VAL A 21 -45.64 14.82 -5.66
N ALA A 22 -45.78 15.07 -4.36
CA ALA A 22 -44.62 14.99 -3.50
C ALA A 22 -44.00 13.61 -3.79
N ILE A 23 -42.94 13.59 -4.59
CA ILE A 23 -42.06 12.43 -4.66
C ILE A 23 -41.61 12.29 -3.23
N ALA A 24 -42.24 11.36 -2.51
CA ALA A 24 -41.78 10.96 -1.21
C ALA A 24 -40.35 10.49 -1.47
N ILE A 25 -39.39 11.36 -1.16
CA ILE A 25 -37.98 10.99 -1.05
C ILE A 25 -38.06 9.78 -0.12
N PRO A 26 -37.76 8.55 -0.58
CA PRO A 26 -37.93 7.38 0.25
C PRO A 26 -37.18 7.66 1.55
N ALA A 27 -37.91 7.62 2.66
CA ALA A 27 -37.36 7.90 3.98
C ALA A 27 -36.05 7.12 4.11
N LYS A 28 -34.95 7.81 4.45
CA LYS A 28 -33.61 7.21 4.61
C LYS A 28 -33.74 5.90 5.40
N SER A 29 -33.73 4.77 4.71
CA SER A 29 -33.66 3.48 5.38
C SER A 29 -32.26 3.41 5.98
N THR A 30 -32.19 3.61 7.28
CA THR A 30 -30.97 3.38 8.04
C THR A 30 -30.67 1.89 7.89
N TRP A 31 -29.63 1.57 7.14
CA TRP A 31 -29.17 0.19 6.99
C TRP A 31 -28.95 -0.40 8.37
N LYS A 32 -29.49 -1.59 8.59
CA LYS A 32 -29.29 -2.34 9.83
C LYS A 32 -28.28 -3.45 9.58
N PRO A 33 -27.23 -3.57 10.42
CA PRO A 33 -26.25 -4.61 10.27
C PRO A 33 -26.90 -6.00 10.38
N PRO A 34 -26.51 -6.97 9.53
CA PRO A 34 -27.01 -8.34 9.62
C PRO A 34 -26.62 -9.02 10.94
N ALA A 35 -27.34 -10.07 11.32
CA ALA A 35 -26.99 -10.86 12.51
C ALA A 35 -25.57 -11.42 12.40
N GLY A 36 -24.73 -11.16 13.41
CA GLY A 36 -23.31 -11.56 13.41
C GLY A 36 -22.34 -10.53 12.81
N PHE A 37 -22.83 -9.43 12.25
CA PHE A 37 -22.00 -8.37 11.64
C PHE A 37 -20.86 -7.89 12.55
N ILE A 38 -21.16 -7.63 13.83
CA ILE A 38 -20.15 -7.18 14.82
C ILE A 38 -19.02 -8.20 14.95
N TRP A 39 -19.33 -9.49 14.95
CA TRP A 39 -18.31 -10.54 15.06
C TRP A 39 -17.47 -10.67 13.77
N ILE A 40 -18.07 -10.41 12.60
CA ILE A 40 -17.33 -10.34 11.33
C ILE A 40 -16.35 -9.15 11.37
N GLU A 41 -16.82 -7.97 11.77
CA GLU A 41 -15.96 -6.79 11.90
C GLU A 41 -14.85 -7.01 12.93
N ILE A 42 -15.12 -7.68 14.06
CA ILE A 42 -14.07 -8.03 15.05
C ILE A 42 -12.98 -8.91 14.41
N ALA A 43 -13.37 -9.94 13.65
CA ALA A 43 -12.42 -10.82 12.98
C ALA A 43 -11.59 -10.06 11.92
N ILE A 44 -12.25 -9.25 11.11
CA ILE A 44 -11.63 -8.45 10.05
C ILE A 44 -10.71 -7.36 10.62
N PHE A 45 -11.18 -6.64 11.64
CA PHE A 45 -10.40 -5.58 12.30
C PHE A 45 -9.20 -6.14 13.06
N SER A 46 -9.28 -7.36 13.57
CA SER A 46 -8.11 -8.07 14.11
C SER A 46 -7.04 -8.25 13.03
N ASN A 47 -7.42 -8.65 11.82
CA ASN A 47 -6.49 -8.76 10.69
C ASN A 47 -5.93 -7.40 10.24
N VAL A 48 -6.74 -6.35 10.25
CA VAL A 48 -6.28 -4.99 9.92
C VAL A 48 -5.29 -4.46 10.96
N PHE A 49 -5.55 -4.71 12.25
CA PHE A 49 -4.61 -4.40 13.34
C PHE A 49 -3.30 -5.15 13.16
N LEU A 50 -3.35 -6.46 12.88
CA LEU A 50 -2.16 -7.29 12.63
C LEU A 50 -1.34 -6.78 11.45
N SER A 51 -2.00 -6.41 10.35
CA SER A 51 -1.33 -5.82 9.18
C SER A 51 -0.54 -4.56 9.56
N GLY A 52 -1.11 -3.69 10.38
CA GLY A 52 -0.44 -2.48 10.85
C GLY A 52 0.70 -2.78 11.82
N PHE A 53 0.46 -3.67 12.79
CA PHE A 53 1.41 -4.07 13.84
C PHE A 53 2.64 -4.74 13.26
N ASP A 54 2.46 -5.72 12.37
CA ASP A 54 3.55 -6.45 11.76
C ASP A 54 4.37 -5.59 10.78
N GLY A 55 3.69 -4.67 10.09
CA GLY A 55 4.34 -3.75 9.16
C GLY A 55 5.39 -2.85 9.82
N THR A 56 5.26 -2.55 11.12
CA THR A 56 6.19 -1.68 11.84
C THR A 56 7.02 -2.37 12.92
N ILE A 57 6.62 -3.55 13.40
CA ILE A 57 7.38 -4.25 14.43
C ILE A 57 8.80 -4.60 13.99
N THR A 58 8.96 -4.97 12.73
CA THR A 58 10.27 -5.30 12.17
C THR A 58 11.22 -4.11 12.22
N ALA A 59 10.71 -2.88 12.11
CA ALA A 59 11.52 -1.68 12.18
C ALA A 59 12.11 -1.44 13.58
N SER A 60 11.39 -1.85 14.64
CA SER A 60 11.86 -1.71 16.03
C SER A 60 12.72 -2.89 16.50
N THR A 61 12.56 -4.08 15.90
CA THR A 61 13.32 -5.28 16.29
C THR A 61 14.54 -5.56 15.41
N TYR A 62 14.67 -4.86 14.28
CA TYR A 62 15.70 -5.07 13.26
C TYR A 62 17.12 -5.21 13.82
N ALA A 63 17.54 -4.26 14.66
CA ALA A 63 18.91 -4.20 15.18
C ALA A 63 19.22 -5.35 16.14
N VAL A 64 18.26 -5.71 17.02
CA VAL A 64 18.41 -6.80 17.99
C VAL A 64 18.56 -8.14 17.27
N ILE A 65 17.71 -8.40 16.26
CA ILE A 65 17.76 -9.62 15.46
C ILE A 65 19.08 -9.69 14.68
N GLY A 66 19.50 -8.59 14.06
CA GLY A 66 20.76 -8.53 13.32
C GLY A 66 21.99 -8.83 14.19
N SER A 67 21.97 -8.36 15.44
CA SER A 67 23.04 -8.61 16.41
C SER A 67 23.08 -10.08 16.86
N GLU A 68 21.94 -10.72 17.10
CA GLU A 68 21.90 -12.12 17.56
C GLU A 68 22.48 -13.08 16.50
N PHE A 69 22.16 -12.84 15.23
CA PHE A 69 22.63 -13.69 14.12
C PHE A 69 24.00 -13.28 13.56
N ASN A 70 24.67 -12.26 14.12
CA ASN A 70 25.91 -11.69 13.59
C ASN A 70 25.85 -11.39 12.07
N ALA A 71 24.68 -10.96 11.60
CA ALA A 71 24.33 -10.91 10.18
C ALA A 71 23.78 -9.53 9.80
N ALA A 72 24.48 -8.48 10.25
CA ALA A 72 24.08 -7.08 10.07
C ALA A 72 23.87 -6.69 8.59
N ASN A 73 24.60 -7.32 7.66
CA ASN A 73 24.54 -6.99 6.24
C ASN A 73 23.34 -7.62 5.52
N THR A 74 22.82 -8.75 6.01
CA THR A 74 21.70 -9.48 5.38
C THR A 74 20.38 -9.30 6.11
N ILE A 75 20.37 -8.68 7.29
CA ILE A 75 19.16 -8.42 8.07
C ILE A 75 18.17 -7.49 7.34
N SER A 76 18.64 -6.68 6.38
CA SER A 76 17.80 -5.85 5.48
C SER A 76 16.73 -6.68 4.77
N TRP A 77 17.04 -7.93 4.45
CA TRP A 77 16.10 -8.86 3.83
C TRP A 77 14.92 -9.25 4.71
N LEU A 78 14.99 -9.05 6.03
CA LEU A 78 13.89 -9.36 6.94
C LEU A 78 12.63 -8.56 6.61
N THR A 79 12.80 -7.24 6.43
CA THR A 79 11.70 -6.34 6.05
C THR A 79 11.37 -6.48 4.57
N THR A 80 12.39 -6.61 3.72
CA THR A 80 12.21 -6.74 2.26
C THR A 80 11.42 -7.98 1.89
N SER A 81 11.67 -9.14 2.50
CA SER A 81 10.99 -10.41 2.18
C SER A 81 9.48 -10.32 2.42
N TYR A 82 9.09 -9.69 3.53
CA TYR A 82 7.69 -9.42 3.85
C TYR A 82 7.05 -8.45 2.85
N LEU A 83 7.71 -7.31 2.57
CA LEU A 83 7.19 -6.31 1.63
C LEU A 83 7.04 -6.88 0.22
N VAL A 84 8.07 -7.58 -0.30
CA VAL A 84 8.07 -8.21 -1.63
C VAL A 84 6.85 -9.12 -1.79
N THR A 85 6.67 -10.06 -0.86
CA THR A 85 5.60 -11.05 -0.93
C THR A 85 4.23 -10.44 -0.66
N SER A 86 4.11 -9.53 0.32
CA SER A 86 2.86 -8.82 0.58
C SER A 86 2.40 -8.04 -0.63
N THR A 87 3.28 -7.24 -1.23
CA THR A 87 2.97 -6.40 -2.39
C THR A 87 2.67 -7.23 -3.64
N ALA A 88 3.40 -8.33 -3.87
CA ALA A 88 3.20 -9.20 -5.03
C ALA A 88 1.90 -10.02 -4.96
N PHE A 89 1.52 -10.52 -3.78
CA PHE A 89 0.34 -11.38 -3.61
C PHE A 89 -0.94 -10.62 -3.28
N GLN A 90 -0.84 -9.40 -2.74
CA GLN A 90 -1.98 -8.52 -2.48
C GLN A 90 -3.02 -8.42 -3.63
N PRO A 91 -2.65 -8.20 -4.91
CA PRO A 91 -3.62 -8.11 -6.00
C PRO A 91 -4.38 -9.42 -6.28
N LEU A 92 -3.78 -10.57 -5.97
CA LEU A 92 -4.38 -11.87 -6.27
C LEU A 92 -5.60 -12.15 -5.40
N TYR A 93 -5.62 -11.63 -4.17
CA TYR A 93 -6.74 -11.83 -3.24
C TYR A 93 -8.07 -11.32 -3.78
N GLY A 94 -8.10 -10.24 -4.58
CA GLY A 94 -9.36 -9.76 -5.16
C GLY A 94 -10.01 -10.80 -6.05
N ARG A 95 -9.27 -11.26 -7.06
CA ARG A 95 -9.79 -12.22 -8.04
C ARG A 95 -9.95 -13.62 -7.50
N PHE A 96 -9.01 -14.09 -6.68
CA PHE A 96 -9.18 -15.36 -5.99
C PHE A 96 -10.39 -15.32 -5.07
N SER A 97 -10.72 -14.18 -4.46
CA SER A 97 -11.92 -14.09 -3.63
C SER A 97 -13.22 -14.16 -4.42
N ASP A 98 -13.23 -13.74 -5.70
CA ASP A 98 -14.41 -13.89 -6.58
C ASP A 98 -14.63 -15.36 -6.96
N ILE A 99 -13.56 -16.12 -7.11
CA ILE A 99 -13.59 -17.48 -7.65
C ILE A 99 -13.67 -18.55 -6.55
N LEU A 100 -12.85 -18.41 -5.50
CA LEU A 100 -12.77 -19.35 -4.37
C LEU A 100 -13.73 -18.97 -3.23
N GLY A 101 -14.33 -17.79 -3.30
CA GLY A 101 -15.18 -17.22 -2.26
C GLY A 101 -14.41 -16.43 -1.21
N ARG A 102 -15.13 -15.50 -0.55
CA ARG A 102 -14.56 -14.59 0.46
C ARG A 102 -13.99 -15.33 1.66
N ARG A 103 -14.67 -16.38 2.12
CA ARG A 103 -14.30 -17.17 3.29
C ARG A 103 -12.93 -17.82 3.10
N VAL A 104 -12.74 -18.52 1.99
CA VAL A 104 -11.48 -19.23 1.68
C VAL A 104 -10.32 -18.25 1.65
N CYS A 105 -10.46 -17.12 0.97
CA CYS A 105 -9.39 -16.11 0.90
C CYS A 105 -9.09 -15.45 2.25
N PHE A 106 -10.11 -15.19 3.08
CA PHE A 106 -9.91 -14.70 4.45
C PHE A 106 -9.09 -15.69 5.29
N PHE A 107 -9.43 -16.99 5.24
CA PHE A 107 -8.70 -18.02 5.97
C PHE A 107 -7.29 -18.23 5.43
N THR A 108 -7.11 -18.27 4.11
CA THR A 108 -5.80 -18.42 3.50
C THR A 108 -4.88 -17.27 3.92
N ALA A 109 -5.35 -16.02 3.89
CA ALA A 109 -4.57 -14.87 4.34
C ALA A 109 -4.21 -14.97 5.84
N THR A 110 -5.21 -15.23 6.67
CA THR A 110 -5.03 -15.26 8.14
C THR A 110 -4.14 -16.43 8.58
N LEU A 111 -4.33 -17.61 8.00
CA LEU A 111 -3.59 -18.82 8.35
C LEU A 111 -2.14 -18.77 7.84
N THR A 112 -1.90 -18.30 6.62
CA THR A 112 -0.53 -18.13 6.11
C THR A 112 0.23 -17.09 6.91
N PHE A 113 -0.42 -16.00 7.31
CA PHE A 113 0.13 -15.02 8.24
C PHE A 113 0.45 -15.64 9.61
N LEU A 114 -0.49 -16.38 10.20
CA LEU A 114 -0.32 -17.06 11.49
C LEU A 114 0.87 -18.03 11.48
N VAL A 115 0.92 -18.91 10.48
CA VAL A 115 2.00 -19.90 10.33
C VAL A 115 3.32 -19.21 10.06
N GLY A 116 3.32 -18.13 9.26
CA GLY A 116 4.48 -17.28 9.03
C GLY A 116 5.02 -16.66 10.31
N CYS A 117 4.18 -16.03 11.12
CA CYS A 117 4.57 -15.45 12.41
C CYS A 117 5.11 -16.50 13.38
N LEU A 118 4.46 -17.67 13.47
CA LEU A 118 4.93 -18.78 14.29
C LEU A 118 6.31 -19.28 13.80
N GLY A 119 6.48 -19.41 12.48
CA GLY A 119 7.75 -19.77 11.87
C GLY A 119 8.86 -18.74 12.14
N CYS A 120 8.54 -17.46 12.11
CA CYS A 120 9.49 -16.38 12.43
C CYS A 120 9.93 -16.44 13.90
N ALA A 121 9.01 -16.72 14.82
CA ALA A 121 9.33 -16.86 16.23
C ALA A 121 10.22 -18.08 16.53
N LEU A 122 10.05 -19.17 15.79
CA LEU A 122 10.77 -20.42 15.99
C LEU A 122 12.01 -20.54 15.09
N ALA A 123 12.34 -19.52 14.30
CA ALA A 123 13.43 -19.59 13.33
C ALA A 123 14.80 -19.80 14.02
N PRO A 124 15.56 -20.84 13.61
CA PRO A 124 16.89 -21.11 14.15
C PRO A 124 18.00 -20.27 13.49
N ASP A 125 17.76 -19.73 12.29
CA ASP A 125 18.75 -18.98 11.51
C ASP A 125 18.08 -17.86 10.70
N LEU A 126 18.90 -16.95 10.16
CA LEU A 126 18.39 -15.78 9.44
C LEU A 126 17.72 -16.14 8.09
N VAL A 127 18.16 -17.20 7.42
CA VAL A 127 17.57 -17.61 6.13
C VAL A 127 16.18 -18.20 6.36
N SER A 128 16.03 -19.09 7.34
CA SER A 128 14.71 -19.60 7.73
C SER A 128 13.79 -18.49 8.22
N LEU A 129 14.31 -17.51 8.97
CA LEU A 129 13.55 -16.32 9.37
C LEU A 129 13.06 -15.51 8.15
N ASN A 130 13.92 -15.27 7.16
CA ASN A 130 13.54 -14.54 5.94
C ASN A 130 12.50 -15.31 5.10
N LEU A 131 12.62 -16.64 5.00
CA LEU A 131 11.64 -17.48 4.31
C LEU A 131 10.28 -17.48 5.02
N MET A 132 10.27 -17.56 6.35
CA MET A 132 9.03 -17.46 7.13
C MET A 132 8.45 -16.04 7.07
N ARG A 133 9.29 -15.01 6.94
CA ARG A 133 8.83 -13.65 6.65
C ARG A 133 8.20 -13.50 5.29
N ALA A 134 8.74 -14.15 4.26
CA ALA A 134 8.12 -14.22 2.95
C ALA A 134 6.74 -14.91 3.02
N LEU A 135 6.60 -15.99 3.80
CA LEU A 135 5.31 -16.64 4.05
C LEU A 135 4.34 -15.71 4.80
N THR A 136 4.84 -14.95 5.77
CA THR A 136 4.04 -13.97 6.52
C THR A 136 3.52 -12.86 5.60
N GLY A 137 4.35 -12.36 4.68
CA GLY A 137 3.94 -11.34 3.71
C GLY A 137 2.88 -11.83 2.74
N LEU A 138 2.94 -13.10 2.30
CA LEU A 138 1.89 -13.72 1.50
C LEU A 138 0.50 -13.64 2.16
N GLY A 139 0.44 -13.82 3.49
CA GLY A 139 -0.78 -13.59 4.26
C GLY A 139 -1.10 -12.11 4.48
N GLY A 140 -0.07 -11.31 4.79
CA GLY A 140 -0.15 -9.87 5.06
C GLY A 140 -0.82 -9.09 3.93
N GLY A 141 -0.51 -9.42 2.67
CA GLY A 141 -1.13 -8.79 1.49
C GLY A 141 -2.65 -9.02 1.40
N GLY A 142 -3.14 -10.10 2.00
CA GLY A 142 -4.56 -10.45 2.04
C GLY A 142 -5.32 -9.88 3.22
N LEU A 143 -4.67 -9.59 4.35
CA LEU A 143 -5.33 -9.15 5.59
C LEU A 143 -6.18 -7.89 5.38
N MET A 144 -5.58 -6.82 4.86
CA MET A 144 -6.28 -5.56 4.59
C MET A 144 -7.15 -5.62 3.34
N THR A 145 -6.74 -6.37 2.32
CA THR A 145 -7.49 -6.48 1.05
C THR A 145 -8.81 -7.20 1.26
N MET A 146 -8.79 -8.35 1.96
CA MET A 146 -10.01 -9.10 2.28
C MET A 146 -10.93 -8.34 3.23
N ALA A 147 -10.36 -7.55 4.15
CA ALA A 147 -11.13 -6.65 5.01
C ALA A 147 -11.98 -5.68 4.20
N THR A 148 -11.37 -5.00 3.23
CA THR A 148 -12.05 -4.04 2.36
C THR A 148 -13.08 -4.71 1.45
N ILE A 149 -12.78 -5.90 0.92
CA ILE A 149 -13.68 -6.64 0.03
C ILE A 149 -14.92 -7.14 0.79
N ILE A 150 -14.74 -7.80 1.94
CA ILE A 150 -15.87 -8.32 2.73
C ILE A 150 -16.75 -7.17 3.22
N ASN A 151 -16.15 -6.07 3.69
CA ASN A 151 -16.92 -4.88 4.09
C ASN A 151 -17.66 -4.27 2.90
N SER A 152 -17.12 -4.35 1.68
CA SER A 152 -17.82 -3.91 0.49
C SER A 152 -19.05 -4.77 0.18
N ASP A 153 -19.01 -6.09 0.40
CA ASP A 153 -20.15 -6.97 0.16
C ASP A 153 -21.26 -6.81 1.20
N MET A 154 -20.91 -6.48 2.44
CA MET A 154 -21.86 -6.42 3.55
C MET A 154 -22.47 -5.04 3.79
N ILE A 155 -21.72 -3.97 3.49
CA ILE A 155 -22.08 -2.60 3.85
C ILE A 155 -22.49 -1.83 2.58
N PRO A 156 -23.62 -1.09 2.59
CA PRO A 156 -24.01 -0.23 1.48
C PRO A 156 -22.96 0.83 1.20
N PHE A 157 -22.75 1.16 -0.08
CA PHE A 157 -21.69 2.06 -0.56
C PHE A 157 -21.55 3.37 0.25
N ARG A 158 -22.67 3.96 0.70
CA ARG A 158 -22.70 5.20 1.49
C ARG A 158 -22.08 5.06 2.89
N GLU A 159 -22.28 3.94 3.57
CA GLU A 159 -21.78 3.73 4.94
C GLU A 159 -20.34 3.21 4.96
N ARG A 160 -19.85 2.64 3.85
CA ARG A 160 -18.51 2.05 3.74
C ARG A 160 -17.37 3.01 4.10
N GLY A 161 -17.57 4.31 3.88
CA GLY A 161 -16.58 5.34 4.22
C GLY A 161 -16.18 5.33 5.71
N MET A 162 -17.16 5.15 6.61
CA MET A 162 -16.89 5.13 8.05
C MET A 162 -16.16 3.84 8.47
N TYR A 163 -16.53 2.69 7.90
CA TYR A 163 -15.83 1.43 8.18
C TYR A 163 -14.40 1.43 7.63
N GLN A 164 -14.16 2.05 6.46
CA GLN A 164 -12.80 2.26 5.96
C GLN A 164 -11.98 3.17 6.89
N ALA A 165 -12.61 4.20 7.48
CA ALA A 165 -11.96 5.01 8.49
C ALA A 165 -11.59 4.20 9.74
N CYS A 166 -12.49 3.34 10.24
CA CYS A 166 -12.19 2.41 11.32
C CYS A 166 -11.00 1.50 10.97
N GLN A 167 -10.97 0.92 9.77
CA GLN A 167 -9.84 0.13 9.30
C GLN A 167 -8.53 0.94 9.32
N ASN A 168 -8.53 2.17 8.81
CA ASN A 168 -7.34 3.01 8.80
C ASN A 168 -6.86 3.37 10.23
N VAL A 169 -7.79 3.59 11.16
CA VAL A 169 -7.48 3.84 12.58
C VAL A 169 -6.88 2.59 13.23
N LEU A 170 -7.48 1.42 13.03
CA LEU A 170 -6.97 0.16 13.56
C LEU A 170 -5.60 -0.22 12.99
N HIS A 171 -5.40 0.00 11.68
CA HIS A 171 -4.10 -0.19 11.04
C HIS A 171 -3.06 0.77 11.63
N GLY A 172 -3.37 2.06 11.73
CA GLY A 172 -2.46 3.05 12.32
C GLY A 172 -2.16 2.79 13.80
N PHE A 173 -3.18 2.37 14.58
CA PHE A 173 -3.01 1.96 15.97
C PHE A 173 -2.11 0.74 16.08
N GLY A 174 -2.34 -0.28 15.24
CA GLY A 174 -1.45 -1.43 15.10
C GLY A 174 -0.01 -1.00 14.80
N SER A 175 0.19 -0.12 13.82
CA SER A 175 1.52 0.40 13.46
C SER A 175 2.22 1.14 14.61
N ILE A 176 1.50 1.91 15.41
CA ILE A 176 2.06 2.57 16.60
C ILE A 176 2.42 1.53 17.65
N CYS A 177 1.55 0.55 17.91
CA CYS A 177 1.84 -0.55 18.83
C CYS A 177 3.06 -1.37 18.38
N GLY A 178 3.19 -1.69 17.09
CA GLY A 178 4.35 -2.43 16.56
C GLY A 178 5.66 -1.66 16.72
N ALA A 179 5.67 -0.37 16.39
CA ALA A 179 6.85 0.47 16.52
C ALA A 179 7.26 0.68 17.99
N SER A 180 6.30 0.91 18.89
CA SER A 180 6.55 1.22 20.31
C SER A 180 6.77 -0.01 21.17
N LEU A 181 5.87 -1.00 21.10
CA LEU A 181 5.95 -2.22 21.90
C LEU A 181 7.01 -3.18 21.37
N GLY A 182 7.29 -3.18 20.06
CA GLY A 182 8.27 -4.10 19.47
C GLY A 182 9.67 -3.97 20.07
N GLY A 183 10.15 -2.74 20.28
CA GLY A 183 11.44 -2.49 20.94
C GLY A 183 11.43 -2.94 22.40
N VAL A 184 10.39 -2.58 23.15
CA VAL A 184 10.25 -2.95 24.58
C VAL A 184 10.19 -4.47 24.77
N ILE A 185 9.45 -5.18 23.90
CA ILE A 185 9.34 -6.65 23.93
C ILE A 185 10.68 -7.28 23.56
N ALA A 186 11.36 -6.76 22.53
CA ALA A 186 12.67 -7.26 22.11
C ALA A 186 13.72 -7.14 23.22
N ASP A 187 13.76 -6.01 23.93
CA ASP A 187 14.74 -5.75 24.99
C ASP A 187 14.46 -6.53 26.28
N ARG A 188 13.18 -6.70 26.66
CA ARG A 188 12.80 -7.29 27.97
C ARG A 188 12.59 -8.80 27.94
N ILE A 189 11.94 -9.29 26.90
CA ILE A 189 11.46 -10.69 26.80
C ILE A 189 12.20 -11.44 25.69
N GLY A 190 12.60 -10.71 24.64
CA GLY A 190 13.29 -11.22 23.46
C GLY A 190 12.48 -11.01 22.19
N TRP A 191 13.17 -10.77 21.08
CA TRP A 191 12.55 -10.43 19.79
C TRP A 191 11.61 -11.53 19.26
N ARG A 192 11.79 -12.80 19.64
CA ARG A 192 10.90 -13.90 19.25
C ARG A 192 9.46 -13.67 19.71
N TRP A 193 9.28 -12.98 20.85
CA TRP A 193 7.95 -12.64 21.36
C TRP A 193 7.23 -11.58 20.54
N CYS A 194 7.96 -10.78 19.77
CA CYS A 194 7.38 -9.82 18.81
C CYS A 194 6.59 -10.53 17.69
N PHE A 195 6.97 -11.76 17.35
CA PHE A 195 6.23 -12.60 16.41
C PHE A 195 5.21 -13.50 17.12
N MET A 196 5.55 -14.07 18.28
CA MET A 196 4.61 -14.91 19.05
C MET A 196 3.36 -14.16 19.51
N CYS A 197 3.45 -12.86 19.86
CA CYS A 197 2.29 -12.11 20.34
C CYS A 197 1.21 -11.90 19.26
N GLN A 198 1.57 -12.04 17.98
CA GLN A 198 0.66 -11.92 16.86
C GLN A 198 -0.15 -13.20 16.63
N VAL A 199 0.47 -14.36 16.87
CA VAL A 199 -0.14 -15.70 16.73
C VAL A 199 -1.48 -15.84 17.45
N PRO A 200 -1.65 -15.48 18.74
CA PRO A 200 -2.93 -15.60 19.42
C PRO A 200 -4.01 -14.68 18.83
N VAL A 201 -3.63 -13.50 18.34
CA VAL A 201 -4.56 -12.57 17.69
C VAL A 201 -5.00 -13.11 16.33
N SER A 202 -4.08 -13.69 15.55
CA SER A 202 -4.41 -14.35 14.29
C SER A 202 -5.26 -15.60 14.51
N ALA A 203 -4.96 -16.39 15.54
CA ALA A 203 -5.74 -17.56 15.92
C ALA A 203 -7.15 -17.16 16.34
N PHE A 204 -7.28 -16.09 17.11
CA PHE A 204 -8.57 -15.51 17.48
C PHE A 204 -9.36 -15.06 16.24
N ALA A 205 -8.74 -14.34 15.31
CA ALA A 205 -9.37 -13.93 14.06
C ALA A 205 -9.84 -15.13 13.22
N CYS A 206 -9.04 -16.21 13.16
CA CYS A 206 -9.42 -17.47 12.52
C CYS A 206 -10.62 -18.13 13.22
N VAL A 207 -10.61 -18.26 14.54
CA VAL A 207 -11.68 -18.92 15.30
C VAL A 207 -12.99 -18.14 15.19
N VAL A 208 -12.95 -16.83 15.42
CA VAL A 208 -14.15 -15.97 15.27
C VAL A 208 -14.61 -15.98 13.82
N GLY A 209 -13.70 -15.84 12.86
CA GLY A 209 -14.00 -15.93 11.45
C GLY A 209 -14.68 -17.25 11.08
N TYR A 210 -14.30 -18.36 11.72
CA TYR A 210 -14.81 -19.70 11.36
C TYR A 210 -16.29 -19.84 11.68
N PHE A 211 -16.74 -19.28 12.79
CA PHE A 211 -18.14 -19.32 13.20
C PHE A 211 -19.01 -18.33 12.44
N VAL A 212 -18.45 -17.23 11.94
CA VAL A 212 -19.24 -16.05 11.55
C VAL A 212 -19.10 -15.71 10.05
N VAL A 213 -17.92 -15.89 9.46
CA VAL A 213 -17.71 -15.69 8.01
C VAL A 213 -18.28 -16.91 7.29
N LYS A 214 -19.56 -16.83 6.93
CA LYS A 214 -20.22 -17.77 6.03
C LYS A 214 -19.97 -17.35 4.58
N ASP A 215 -20.02 -18.29 3.65
CA ASP A 215 -19.81 -18.00 2.23
C ASP A 215 -20.89 -17.03 1.74
N LEU A 216 -20.52 -15.76 1.61
CA LEU A 216 -21.44 -14.67 1.27
C LEU A 216 -21.77 -14.64 -0.24
N HIS A 217 -21.08 -15.44 -1.07
CA HIS A 217 -21.18 -15.33 -2.53
C HIS A 217 -20.67 -16.56 -3.31
N SER A 218 -21.16 -17.76 -2.99
CA SER A 218 -20.86 -18.94 -3.83
C SER A 218 -21.83 -19.12 -5.01
N ASP A 219 -22.93 -18.35 -5.07
CA ASP A 219 -24.05 -18.65 -5.97
C ASP A 219 -24.01 -17.88 -7.30
N THR A 220 -23.40 -16.69 -7.36
CA THR A 220 -23.61 -15.78 -8.51
C THR A 220 -22.75 -16.08 -9.75
N PHE A 221 -21.64 -16.81 -9.61
CA PHE A 221 -20.89 -17.31 -10.78
C PHE A 221 -21.45 -18.65 -11.32
N LEU A 222 -22.39 -19.27 -10.61
CA LEU A 222 -23.04 -20.52 -11.03
C LEU A 222 -24.43 -20.29 -11.67
N GLU A 223 -25.01 -19.09 -11.56
CA GLU A 223 -26.41 -18.85 -11.92
C GLU A 223 -26.67 -18.35 -13.35
N ASN A 224 -25.66 -18.29 -14.22
CA ASN A 224 -25.83 -17.89 -15.63
C ASN A 224 -25.66 -19.03 -16.66
N ASP A 225 -25.56 -20.29 -16.23
CA ASP A 225 -25.87 -21.42 -17.13
C ASP A 225 -27.33 -21.82 -16.86
N GLN A 226 -28.24 -21.27 -17.67
CA GLN A 226 -29.48 -21.97 -18.00
C GLN A 226 -29.09 -23.31 -18.64
N GLU A 227 -28.84 -24.33 -17.82
CA GLU A 227 -28.87 -25.77 -18.10
C GLU A 227 -28.04 -26.52 -17.05
N GLY A 228 -28.68 -26.88 -15.94
CA GLY A 228 -28.53 -28.11 -15.13
C GLY A 228 -27.25 -28.96 -15.11
N LEU A 229 -26.05 -28.42 -15.31
CA LEU A 229 -24.79 -29.17 -15.27
C LEU A 229 -23.86 -28.58 -14.23
N ILE A 230 -23.87 -29.19 -13.05
CA ILE A 230 -22.86 -28.98 -12.01
C ILE A 230 -21.49 -29.34 -12.61
N LYS A 231 -20.77 -28.34 -13.13
CA LYS A 231 -19.40 -28.54 -13.63
C LYS A 231 -18.51 -28.86 -12.43
N PRO A 232 -17.63 -29.88 -12.53
CA PRO A 232 -16.79 -30.30 -11.41
C PRO A 232 -15.81 -29.19 -11.01
N LYS A 233 -15.44 -29.13 -9.72
CA LYS A 233 -14.41 -28.21 -9.16
C LYS A 233 -13.10 -28.13 -9.96
N SER A 234 -12.78 -29.12 -10.81
CA SER A 234 -11.63 -29.08 -11.71
C SER A 234 -11.76 -28.07 -12.85
N SER A 235 -12.99 -27.65 -13.20
CA SER A 235 -13.26 -26.62 -14.21
C SER A 235 -12.97 -25.21 -13.70
N THR A 236 -13.10 -24.97 -12.39
CA THR A 236 -12.89 -23.65 -11.78
C THR A 236 -11.43 -23.20 -11.88
N TRP A 237 -10.47 -24.11 -11.69
CA TRP A 237 -9.04 -23.79 -11.80
C TRP A 237 -8.58 -23.51 -13.23
N LYS A 238 -9.26 -24.07 -14.24
CA LYS A 238 -9.01 -23.77 -15.67
C LYS A 238 -9.55 -22.40 -16.10
N GLN A 239 -10.42 -21.79 -15.31
CA GLN A 239 -10.95 -20.43 -15.55
C GLN A 239 -10.07 -19.34 -14.94
N ILE A 240 -9.05 -19.70 -14.15
CA ILE A 240 -8.14 -18.73 -13.53
C ILE A 240 -6.95 -18.50 -14.45
N ASP A 241 -6.61 -17.25 -14.75
CA ASP A 241 -5.33 -16.93 -15.38
C ASP A 241 -4.17 -17.08 -14.38
N LEU A 242 -3.79 -18.33 -14.10
CA LEU A 242 -2.64 -18.66 -13.26
C LEU A 242 -1.33 -18.20 -13.90
N SER A 243 -1.28 -18.12 -15.23
CA SER A 243 -0.10 -17.65 -15.95
C SER A 243 0.12 -16.15 -15.76
N GLY A 244 -0.93 -15.34 -15.91
CA GLY A 244 -0.92 -13.91 -15.61
C GLY A 244 -0.62 -13.64 -14.14
N ALA A 245 -1.27 -14.36 -13.22
CA ALA A 245 -0.99 -14.27 -11.78
C ALA A 245 0.49 -14.56 -11.45
N PHE A 246 1.06 -15.62 -12.04
CA PHE A 246 2.45 -15.99 -11.82
C PHE A 246 3.42 -14.96 -12.40
N LEU A 247 3.19 -14.48 -13.63
CA LEU A 247 4.00 -13.44 -14.25
C LEU A 247 3.94 -12.12 -13.47
N LEU A 248 2.76 -11.75 -12.96
CA LEU A 248 2.58 -10.56 -12.13
C LEU A 248 3.38 -10.68 -10.83
N VAL A 249 3.22 -11.79 -10.09
CA VAL A 249 3.94 -12.02 -8.84
C VAL A 249 5.44 -12.02 -9.08
N LEU A 250 5.93 -12.74 -10.09
CA LEU A 250 7.35 -12.85 -10.39
C LEU A 250 7.92 -11.50 -10.87
N GLY A 251 7.19 -10.78 -11.71
CA GLY A 251 7.58 -9.46 -12.22
C GLY A 251 7.67 -8.41 -11.13
N LEU A 252 6.66 -8.32 -10.25
CA LEU A 252 6.67 -7.41 -9.11
C LEU A 252 7.72 -7.82 -8.07
N SER A 253 7.90 -9.12 -7.83
CA SER A 253 8.90 -9.61 -6.87
C SER A 253 10.32 -9.32 -7.35
N ALA A 254 10.61 -9.56 -8.63
CA ALA A 254 11.89 -9.21 -9.26
C ALA A 254 12.13 -7.70 -9.21
N GLN A 255 11.08 -6.89 -9.43
CA GLN A 255 11.18 -5.43 -9.34
C GLN A 255 11.55 -4.99 -7.92
N LEU A 256 10.78 -5.44 -6.93
CA LEU A 256 10.98 -5.09 -5.53
C LEU A 256 12.32 -5.58 -5.00
N ALA A 257 12.75 -6.79 -5.38
CA ALA A 257 14.05 -7.31 -5.04
C ALA A 257 15.17 -6.44 -5.62
N ALA A 258 15.10 -6.09 -6.91
CA ALA A 258 16.10 -5.25 -7.55
C ALA A 258 16.20 -3.86 -6.90
N LEU A 259 15.05 -3.26 -6.57
CA LEU A 259 14.98 -1.95 -5.95
C LEU A 259 15.40 -1.94 -4.49
N SER A 260 15.18 -3.04 -3.77
CA SER A 260 15.68 -3.19 -2.41
C SER A 260 17.19 -3.47 -2.37
N MET A 261 17.74 -4.08 -3.41
CA MET A 261 19.18 -4.36 -3.54
C MET A 261 19.95 -3.14 -4.03
N GLY A 262 19.40 -2.42 -5.02
CA GLY A 262 20.02 -1.28 -5.69
C GLY A 262 20.20 -0.08 -4.78
N GLY A 263 21.46 0.38 -4.65
CA GLY A 263 21.82 1.53 -3.82
C GLY A 263 21.90 1.25 -2.32
N ASN A 264 21.65 0.01 -1.89
CA ASN A 264 21.81 -0.43 -0.50
C ASN A 264 22.89 -1.51 -0.37
N ASN A 265 22.64 -2.70 -0.92
CA ASN A 265 23.58 -3.83 -0.87
C ASN A 265 24.51 -3.87 -2.09
N TYR A 266 24.03 -3.40 -3.24
CA TYR A 266 24.76 -3.43 -4.50
C TYR A 266 24.64 -2.08 -5.22
N PRO A 267 25.69 -1.62 -5.91
CA PRO A 267 25.60 -0.48 -6.80
C PRO A 267 24.52 -0.70 -7.87
N TRP A 268 23.90 0.39 -8.34
CA TRP A 268 22.92 0.32 -9.43
C TRP A 268 23.51 -0.22 -10.75
N SER A 269 24.82 -0.11 -10.94
CA SER A 269 25.56 -0.66 -12.07
C SER A 269 25.81 -2.17 -11.97
N ASP A 270 25.54 -2.79 -10.82
CA ASP A 270 25.74 -4.22 -10.64
C ASP A 270 24.83 -5.02 -11.57
N ILE A 271 25.41 -6.00 -12.24
CA ILE A 271 24.71 -6.86 -13.21
C ILE A 271 23.48 -7.54 -12.59
N ARG A 272 23.50 -7.85 -11.28
CA ARG A 272 22.37 -8.48 -10.58
C ARG A 272 21.18 -7.53 -10.45
N VAL A 273 21.43 -6.25 -10.19
CA VAL A 273 20.38 -5.22 -10.07
C VAL A 273 19.78 -4.95 -11.44
N ILE A 274 20.63 -4.72 -12.46
CA ILE A 274 20.19 -4.44 -13.83
C ILE A 274 19.45 -5.65 -14.43
N SER A 275 19.98 -6.87 -14.26
CA SER A 275 19.31 -8.08 -14.77
C SER A 275 17.96 -8.30 -14.09
N SER A 276 17.84 -8.09 -12.77
CA SER A 276 16.57 -8.23 -12.05
C SER A 276 15.54 -7.19 -12.49
N LEU A 277 15.95 -5.95 -12.75
CA LEU A 277 15.08 -4.92 -13.33
C LEU A 277 14.66 -5.27 -14.77
N ALA A 278 15.59 -5.70 -15.61
CA ALA A 278 15.31 -6.09 -16.98
C ALA A 278 14.34 -7.29 -17.03
N ILE A 279 14.57 -8.31 -16.21
CA ILE A 279 13.70 -9.47 -16.05
C ILE A 279 12.32 -9.03 -15.59
N SER A 280 12.23 -8.13 -14.60
CA SER A 280 10.96 -7.57 -14.15
C SER A 280 10.18 -6.89 -15.28
N VAL A 281 10.84 -6.02 -16.06
CA VAL A 281 10.21 -5.33 -17.20
C VAL A 281 9.69 -6.33 -18.23
N VAL A 282 10.49 -7.35 -18.56
CA VAL A 282 10.10 -8.39 -19.50
C VAL A 282 8.90 -9.20 -18.97
N LEU A 283 8.92 -9.59 -17.69
CA LEU A 283 7.83 -10.36 -17.06
C LEU A 283 6.54 -9.55 -16.96
N LEU A 284 6.62 -8.27 -16.62
CA LEU A 284 5.45 -7.39 -16.54
C LEU A 284 4.89 -7.07 -17.94
N ALA A 285 5.75 -6.92 -18.95
CA ALA A 285 5.31 -6.79 -20.34
C ALA A 285 4.65 -8.08 -20.84
N ALA A 286 5.23 -9.24 -20.52
CA ALA A 286 4.65 -10.54 -20.81
C ALA A 286 3.31 -10.72 -20.10
N PHE A 287 3.19 -10.30 -18.83
CA PHE A 287 1.93 -10.27 -18.09
C PHE A 287 0.86 -9.48 -18.86
N VAL A 288 1.16 -8.25 -19.27
CA VAL A 288 0.20 -7.42 -20.05
C VAL A 288 -0.23 -8.11 -21.34
N VAL A 289 0.71 -8.75 -22.06
CA VAL A 289 0.41 -9.45 -23.31
C VAL A 289 -0.46 -10.69 -23.05
N VAL A 290 -0.12 -11.51 -22.05
CA VAL A 290 -0.90 -12.68 -21.66
C VAL A 290 -2.30 -12.25 -21.24
N GLU A 291 -2.39 -11.32 -20.29
CA GLU A 291 -3.64 -10.81 -19.74
C GLU A 291 -4.57 -10.20 -20.82
N SER A 292 -3.99 -9.56 -21.85
CA SER A 292 -4.76 -9.00 -22.97
C SER A 292 -5.27 -10.01 -23.97
N ARG A 293 -4.72 -11.24 -23.97
CA ARG A 293 -5.05 -12.33 -24.91
C ARG A 293 -5.72 -13.53 -24.25
N THR A 294 -5.72 -13.60 -22.92
CA THR A 294 -6.28 -14.71 -22.16
C THR A 294 -7.80 -14.80 -22.34
N GLU A 295 -8.30 -16.01 -22.63
CA GLU A 295 -9.73 -16.35 -22.66
C GLU A 295 -10.30 -16.72 -21.28
N ALA A 296 -9.41 -17.02 -20.31
CA ALA A 296 -9.76 -17.24 -18.91
C ALA A 296 -10.11 -15.91 -18.20
N ILE A 297 -10.61 -15.98 -16.96
CA ILE A 297 -10.98 -14.81 -16.18
C ILE A 297 -9.70 -14.01 -15.84
N PRO A 298 -9.56 -12.78 -16.37
CA PRO A 298 -8.34 -12.00 -16.19
C PRO A 298 -8.21 -11.50 -14.73
N VAL A 299 -7.00 -11.62 -14.17
CA VAL A 299 -6.61 -11.01 -12.89
C VAL A 299 -6.88 -9.49 -12.91
N MET A 300 -6.55 -8.84 -14.02
CA MET A 300 -6.72 -7.41 -14.27
C MET A 300 -7.47 -7.20 -15.61
N PRO A 301 -8.82 -7.09 -15.58
CA PRO A 301 -9.59 -6.84 -16.80
C PRO A 301 -9.29 -5.43 -17.35
N MET A 302 -8.52 -5.35 -18.44
CA MET A 302 -8.12 -4.07 -19.05
C MET A 302 -9.30 -3.18 -19.46
N SER A 303 -10.50 -3.75 -19.63
CA SER A 303 -11.74 -3.00 -19.85
C SER A 303 -12.07 -2.04 -18.70
N MET A 304 -11.73 -2.38 -17.45
CA MET A 304 -11.93 -1.50 -16.28
C MET A 304 -10.95 -0.32 -16.24
N LEU A 305 -9.88 -0.35 -17.04
CA LEU A 305 -8.96 0.78 -17.20
C LEU A 305 -9.34 1.71 -18.36
N ARG A 306 -10.49 1.48 -19.01
CA ARG A 306 -10.96 2.36 -20.09
C ARG A 306 -11.72 3.55 -19.53
N GLY A 307 -11.49 4.72 -20.14
CA GLY A 307 -12.18 5.96 -19.82
C GLY A 307 -11.39 6.89 -18.89
N THR A 308 -11.69 8.18 -19.00
CA THR A 308 -10.92 9.25 -18.34
C THR A 308 -10.92 9.11 -16.81
N LEU A 309 -12.05 8.73 -16.19
CA LEU A 309 -12.15 8.56 -14.74
C LEU A 309 -11.22 7.45 -14.23
N ALA A 310 -11.25 6.28 -14.86
CA ALA A 310 -10.44 5.13 -14.45
C ALA A 310 -8.94 5.44 -14.57
N ILE A 311 -8.51 5.94 -15.72
CA ILE A 311 -7.10 6.27 -15.99
C ILE A 311 -6.62 7.37 -15.04
N SER A 312 -7.36 8.48 -14.95
CA SER A 312 -7.04 9.61 -14.07
C SER A 312 -6.90 9.18 -12.61
N ASN A 313 -7.84 8.36 -12.13
CA ASN A 313 -7.83 7.90 -10.74
C ASN A 313 -6.66 6.95 -10.46
N GLN A 314 -6.31 6.05 -11.40
CA GLN A 314 -5.16 5.16 -11.23
C GLN A 314 -3.82 5.90 -11.37
N ILE A 315 -3.69 6.89 -12.27
CA ILE A 315 -2.50 7.77 -12.30
C ILE A 315 -2.33 8.49 -10.96
N SER A 316 -3.42 9.03 -10.42
CA SER A 316 -3.41 9.67 -9.09
C SER A 316 -2.97 8.67 -8.02
N ASN A 317 -3.47 7.44 -8.07
CA ASN A 317 -3.14 6.37 -7.13
C ASN A 317 -1.65 5.99 -7.16
N VAL A 318 -1.07 5.82 -8.35
CA VAL A 318 0.37 5.55 -8.53
C VAL A 318 1.20 6.70 -7.99
N CYS A 319 0.88 7.94 -8.37
CA CYS A 319 1.65 9.12 -7.94
C CYS A 319 1.54 9.37 -6.42
N VAL A 320 0.35 9.21 -5.82
CA VAL A 320 0.18 9.30 -4.36
C VAL A 320 0.94 8.19 -3.66
N GLY A 321 0.88 6.95 -4.15
CA GLY A 321 1.66 5.83 -3.63
C GLY A 321 3.17 6.10 -3.67
N MET A 322 3.64 6.62 -4.81
CA MET A 322 5.03 6.98 -5.06
C MET A 322 5.52 8.08 -4.11
N ALA A 323 4.76 9.16 -3.97
CA ALA A 323 5.10 10.25 -3.06
C ALA A 323 5.08 9.79 -1.59
N ALA A 324 4.08 9.02 -1.17
CA ALA A 324 3.94 8.57 0.21
C ALA A 324 5.11 7.68 0.66
N TYR A 325 5.52 6.71 -0.15
CA TYR A 325 6.62 5.81 0.21
C TYR A 325 7.99 6.45 0.03
N ALA A 326 8.19 7.29 -0.99
CA ALA A 326 9.40 8.11 -1.06
C ALA A 326 9.53 8.98 0.22
N PHE A 327 8.45 9.62 0.66
CA PHE A 327 8.43 10.41 1.88
C PHE A 327 8.74 9.57 3.14
N LEU A 328 8.13 8.39 3.26
CA LEU A 328 8.35 7.46 4.37
C LEU A 328 9.80 6.98 4.49
N PHE A 329 10.47 6.72 3.36
CA PHE A 329 11.87 6.21 3.35
C PHE A 329 12.91 7.33 3.49
N VAL A 330 12.66 8.51 2.94
CA VAL A 330 13.63 9.62 2.91
C VAL A 330 13.68 10.37 4.25
N LEU A 331 12.58 10.44 4.99
CA LEU A 331 12.53 11.13 6.29
C LEU A 331 13.44 10.53 7.39
N PRO A 332 13.41 9.21 7.67
CA PRO A 332 14.34 8.60 8.62
C PRO A 332 15.79 8.89 8.26
N LEU A 333 16.12 8.90 6.96
CA LEU A 333 17.46 9.20 6.46
C LEU A 333 17.86 10.65 6.77
N PHE A 334 16.95 11.61 6.63
CA PHE A 334 17.17 13.00 7.03
C PHE A 334 17.51 13.12 8.52
N PHE A 335 16.73 12.48 9.40
CA PHE A 335 16.98 12.54 10.85
C PHE A 335 18.30 11.86 11.23
N GLN A 336 18.61 10.70 10.65
CA GLN A 336 19.81 9.95 11.00
C GLN A 336 21.10 10.56 10.45
N VAL A 337 21.05 11.18 9.26
CA VAL A 337 22.25 11.75 8.62
C VAL A 337 22.41 13.21 8.95
N VAL A 338 21.37 14.02 8.72
CA VAL A 338 21.48 15.48 8.87
C VAL A 338 21.45 15.86 10.33
N LEU A 339 20.55 15.28 11.14
CA LEU A 339 20.44 15.57 12.57
C LEU A 339 21.32 14.68 13.46
N LEU A 340 21.93 13.62 12.88
CA LEU A 340 22.71 12.61 13.60
C LEU A 340 21.91 11.86 14.68
N ASP A 341 20.58 11.87 14.59
CA ASP A 341 19.71 11.14 15.51
C ASP A 341 20.01 9.64 15.46
N THR A 342 19.79 8.94 16.57
CA THR A 342 19.75 7.48 16.58
C THR A 342 18.53 6.97 15.78
N PRO A 343 18.55 5.73 15.26
CA PRO A 343 17.37 5.15 14.59
C PRO A 343 16.10 5.21 15.45
N SER A 344 16.24 5.01 16.76
CA SER A 344 15.14 5.09 17.73
C SER A 344 14.57 6.50 17.85
N GLU A 345 15.42 7.52 17.91
CA GLU A 345 14.98 8.93 17.94
C GLU A 345 14.32 9.34 16.62
N ALA A 346 14.88 8.93 15.48
CA ALA A 346 14.30 9.16 14.18
C ALA A 346 12.90 8.54 14.06
N GLY A 347 12.72 7.31 14.57
CA GLY A 347 11.42 6.65 14.66
C GLY A 347 10.43 7.40 15.56
N MET A 348 10.87 7.83 16.75
CA MET A 348 10.05 8.60 17.68
C MET A 348 9.53 9.91 17.09
N ARG A 349 10.35 10.61 16.28
CA ARG A 349 9.94 11.82 15.57
C ARG A 349 8.83 11.60 14.55
N LEU A 350 8.69 10.38 14.03
CA LEU A 350 7.66 10.02 13.05
C LEU A 350 6.32 9.65 13.69
N VAL A 351 6.31 9.26 14.97
CA VAL A 351 5.09 8.78 15.66
C VAL A 351 3.94 9.78 15.59
N ILE A 352 4.18 11.03 15.99
CA ILE A 352 3.13 12.06 16.03
C ILE A 352 2.66 12.43 14.61
N PRO A 353 3.56 12.71 13.64
CA PRO A 353 3.13 12.96 12.27
C PRO A 353 2.36 11.80 11.62
N SER A 354 2.71 10.54 11.92
CA SER A 354 2.01 9.37 11.40
C SER A 354 0.55 9.26 11.87
N LEU A 355 0.19 9.89 13.00
CA LEU A 355 -1.22 10.03 13.41
C LEU A 355 -2.05 10.84 12.41
N GLY A 356 -1.41 11.65 11.57
CA GLY A 356 -2.08 12.37 10.49
C GLY A 356 -2.86 11.42 9.57
N THR A 357 -2.32 10.24 9.25
CA THR A 357 -2.97 9.29 8.32
C THR A 357 -4.30 8.75 8.86
N PRO A 358 -4.39 8.19 10.09
CA PRO A 358 -5.67 7.86 10.71
C PRO A 358 -6.65 9.03 10.77
N VAL A 359 -6.19 10.22 11.18
CA VAL A 359 -7.05 11.41 11.31
C VAL A 359 -7.62 11.82 9.95
N GLY A 360 -6.79 11.84 8.90
CA GLY A 360 -7.21 12.09 7.53
C GLY A 360 -8.18 11.02 7.02
N GLY A 361 -7.96 9.75 7.38
CA GLY A 361 -8.86 8.65 7.07
C GLY A 361 -10.25 8.82 7.67
N VAL A 362 -10.34 9.26 8.94
CA VAL A 362 -11.61 9.56 9.61
C VAL A 362 -12.32 10.74 8.95
N VAL A 363 -11.59 11.82 8.64
CA VAL A 363 -12.14 12.98 7.95
C VAL A 363 -12.71 12.57 6.58
N ALA A 364 -11.96 11.78 5.80
CA ALA A 364 -12.44 11.26 4.54
C ALA A 364 -13.67 10.36 4.74
N GLY A 365 -13.63 9.42 5.68
CA GLY A 365 -14.74 8.52 5.98
C GLY A 365 -16.05 9.24 6.28
N TYR A 366 -15.98 10.26 7.14
CA TYR A 366 -17.10 11.10 7.51
C TYR A 366 -17.64 11.93 6.33
N ILE A 367 -16.75 12.56 5.54
CA ILE A 367 -17.18 13.37 4.39
C ILE A 367 -17.77 12.49 3.28
N MET A 368 -17.20 11.31 3.04
CA MET A 368 -17.71 10.33 2.07
C MET A 368 -19.14 9.90 2.43
N SER A 369 -19.39 9.52 3.69
CA SER A 369 -20.72 9.02 4.11
C SER A 369 -21.79 10.10 4.12
N ARG A 370 -21.41 11.33 4.49
CA ARG A 370 -22.35 12.45 4.61
C ARG A 370 -22.62 13.17 3.30
N TYR A 371 -21.59 13.43 2.50
CA TYR A 371 -21.66 14.32 1.33
C TYR A 371 -21.40 13.64 -0.03
N GLY A 372 -20.82 12.43 -0.06
CA GLY A 372 -20.57 11.68 -1.30
C GLY A 372 -19.58 12.33 -2.29
N ARG A 373 -18.80 13.32 -1.86
CA ARG A 373 -17.92 14.11 -2.75
C ARG A 373 -16.54 13.47 -2.96
N LEU A 374 -16.51 12.31 -3.61
CA LEU A 374 -15.31 11.47 -3.73
C LEU A 374 -14.15 12.16 -4.48
N SER A 375 -14.39 12.71 -5.68
CA SER A 375 -13.33 13.38 -6.46
C SER A 375 -12.79 14.65 -5.79
N GLU A 376 -13.61 15.37 -5.02
CA GLU A 376 -13.15 16.53 -4.25
C GLU A 376 -12.21 16.10 -3.13
N LEU A 377 -12.54 14.99 -2.45
CA LEU A 377 -11.68 14.45 -1.40
C LEU A 377 -10.31 14.03 -1.93
N VAL A 378 -10.24 13.39 -3.10
CA VAL A 378 -8.95 13.06 -3.75
C VAL A 378 -8.12 14.33 -3.93
N ARG A 379 -8.72 15.41 -4.46
CA ARG A 379 -8.02 16.69 -4.66
C ARG A 379 -7.55 17.31 -3.35
N THR A 380 -8.39 17.30 -2.31
CA THR A 380 -8.00 17.83 -0.99
C THR A 380 -6.87 17.02 -0.37
N GLY A 381 -6.90 15.68 -0.48
CA GLY A 381 -5.82 14.83 0.00
C GLY A 381 -4.50 15.10 -0.71
N CYS A 382 -4.52 15.18 -2.05
CA CYS A 382 -3.33 15.55 -2.83
C CYS A 382 -2.82 16.96 -2.49
N PHE A 383 -3.71 17.93 -2.24
CA PHE A 383 -3.32 19.28 -1.83
C PHE A 383 -2.57 19.28 -0.49
N PHE A 384 -3.09 18.59 0.54
CA PHE A 384 -2.41 18.49 1.83
C PHE A 384 -1.07 17.74 1.72
N MET A 385 -0.97 16.74 0.85
CA MET A 385 0.30 16.08 0.54
C MET A 385 1.31 17.02 -0.10
N ILE A 386 0.90 17.84 -1.09
CA ILE A 386 1.77 18.86 -1.69
C ILE A 386 2.24 19.85 -0.63
N LEU A 387 1.32 20.32 0.22
CA LEU A 387 1.65 21.26 1.29
C LEU A 387 2.68 20.65 2.26
N GLY A 388 2.46 19.43 2.74
CA GLY A 388 3.40 18.74 3.63
C GLY A 388 4.76 18.49 2.99
N ASN A 389 4.78 17.98 1.76
CA ASN A 389 6.03 17.70 1.04
C ASN A 389 6.81 19.00 0.75
N ALA A 390 6.12 20.09 0.39
CA ALA A 390 6.73 21.40 0.17
C ALA A 390 7.27 22.01 1.48
N LEU A 391 6.54 21.86 2.59
CA LEU A 391 7.00 22.28 3.91
C LEU A 391 8.27 21.53 4.32
N VAL A 392 8.32 20.21 4.13
CA VAL A 392 9.53 19.42 4.40
C VAL A 392 10.68 19.79 3.47
N ALA A 393 10.41 20.07 2.19
CA ALA A 393 11.42 20.58 1.26
C ALA A 393 11.98 21.96 1.66
N SER A 394 11.27 22.70 2.52
CA SER A 394 11.70 23.99 3.07
C SER A 394 12.59 23.87 4.33
N PHE A 395 12.84 22.64 4.82
CA PHE A 395 13.74 22.44 5.95
C PHE A 395 15.12 23.02 5.66
N LYS A 396 15.65 23.73 6.65
CA LYS A 396 17.03 24.17 6.70
C LYS A 396 17.90 23.08 7.33
N PHE A 397 19.20 23.17 7.09
CA PHE A 397 20.19 22.23 7.66
C PHE A 397 20.08 22.10 9.19
N HIS A 398 19.85 23.23 9.87
CA HIS A 398 19.40 23.26 11.26
C HIS A 398 18.08 23.99 11.35
N ASP A 399 17.08 23.37 11.98
CA ASP A 399 15.76 23.96 12.17
C ASP A 399 15.23 23.70 13.58
N SER A 400 14.22 24.47 13.97
CA SER A 400 13.59 24.33 15.28
C SER A 400 12.86 22.99 15.40
N LYS A 401 13.00 22.31 16.55
CA LYS A 401 12.45 20.95 16.78
C LYS A 401 10.95 20.81 16.46
N TRP A 402 10.15 21.85 16.69
CA TRP A 402 8.71 21.85 16.43
C TRP A 402 8.37 21.69 14.94
N LYS A 403 9.23 22.16 14.03
CA LYS A 403 9.00 22.06 12.58
C LYS A 403 9.00 20.60 12.13
N TYR A 404 9.86 19.76 12.69
CA TYR A 404 9.91 18.32 12.41
C TYR A 404 8.64 17.58 12.83
N LEU A 405 7.78 18.18 13.66
CA LEU A 405 6.48 17.60 14.01
C LEU A 405 5.37 18.20 13.13
N ILE A 406 5.31 19.53 13.03
CA ILE A 406 4.20 20.23 12.36
C ILE A 406 4.28 20.08 10.84
N TYR A 407 5.47 20.07 10.24
CA TYR A 407 5.59 20.07 8.77
C TYR A 407 5.33 18.70 8.16
N LEU A 408 5.54 17.61 8.92
CA LEU A 408 5.30 16.24 8.46
C LEU A 408 3.81 15.86 8.54
N PHE A 409 3.04 16.49 9.44
CA PHE A 409 1.65 16.14 9.67
C PHE A 409 0.74 16.32 8.44
N PRO A 410 0.79 17.45 7.69
CA PRO A 410 -0.04 17.64 6.50
C PRO A 410 0.16 16.56 5.43
N ALA A 411 1.38 16.07 5.23
CA ALA A 411 1.65 15.01 4.25
C ALA A 411 0.94 13.70 4.62
N ASN A 412 1.10 13.25 5.87
CA ASN A 412 0.45 12.06 6.39
C ASN A 412 -1.08 12.21 6.43
N PHE A 413 -1.58 13.39 6.79
CA PHE A 413 -3.00 13.73 6.78
C PHE A 413 -3.61 13.68 5.37
N GLY A 414 -2.93 14.28 4.40
CA GLY A 414 -3.34 14.24 3.00
C GLY A 414 -3.36 12.82 2.43
N GLN A 415 -2.36 11.99 2.77
CA GLN A 415 -2.33 10.57 2.41
C GLN A 415 -3.53 9.81 2.98
N GLY A 416 -3.86 10.05 4.25
CA GLY A 416 -5.02 9.48 4.93
C GLY A 416 -6.35 9.82 4.27
N ILE A 417 -6.46 11.01 3.67
CA ILE A 417 -7.62 11.40 2.88
C ILE A 417 -7.59 10.76 1.48
N ALA A 418 -6.44 10.82 0.80
CA ALA A 418 -6.32 10.43 -0.60
C ALA A 418 -6.55 8.93 -0.83
N TYR A 419 -5.97 8.04 -0.01
CA TYR A 419 -6.09 6.58 -0.20
C TYR A 419 -7.53 6.04 -0.20
N PRO A 420 -8.36 6.29 0.83
CA PRO A 420 -9.75 5.83 0.81
C PRO A 420 -10.54 6.54 -0.29
N SER A 421 -10.29 7.84 -0.53
CA SER A 421 -11.02 8.59 -1.55
C SER A 421 -10.76 8.08 -2.97
N ILE A 422 -9.52 7.73 -3.29
CA ILE A 422 -9.13 7.12 -4.58
C ILE A 422 -9.77 5.74 -4.73
N LEU A 423 -9.79 4.95 -3.66
CA LEU A 423 -10.45 3.64 -3.65
C LEU A 423 -11.93 3.78 -3.98
N PHE A 424 -12.67 4.57 -3.20
CA PHE A 424 -14.11 4.72 -3.40
C PHE A 424 -14.46 5.43 -4.71
N THR A 425 -13.62 6.37 -5.19
CA THR A 425 -13.81 7.00 -6.52
C THR A 425 -13.73 5.97 -7.64
N PHE A 426 -12.81 5.01 -7.54
CA PHE A 426 -12.71 3.92 -8.51
C PHE A 426 -13.91 2.98 -8.40
N LEU A 427 -14.22 2.53 -7.17
CA LEU A 427 -15.33 1.61 -6.91
C LEU A 427 -16.68 2.18 -7.35
N ALA A 428 -16.89 3.50 -7.27
CA ALA A 428 -18.11 4.16 -7.74
C ALA A 428 -18.35 4.05 -9.26
N ALA A 429 -17.33 3.69 -10.04
CA ALA A 429 -17.44 3.53 -11.48
C ALA A 429 -17.94 2.14 -11.90
N PHE A 430 -17.97 1.18 -10.97
CA PHE A 430 -18.24 -0.22 -11.26
C PHE A 430 -19.44 -0.76 -10.47
N GLU A 431 -20.06 -1.79 -11.02
CA GLU A 431 -21.17 -2.48 -10.36
C GLU A 431 -20.68 -3.30 -9.16
N HIS A 432 -21.62 -3.77 -8.34
CA HIS A 432 -21.28 -4.47 -7.10
C HIS A 432 -20.46 -5.75 -7.35
N ARG A 433 -20.76 -6.48 -8.43
CA ARG A 433 -20.07 -7.71 -8.85
C ARG A 433 -18.57 -7.51 -9.15
N ASP A 434 -18.18 -6.31 -9.56
CA ASP A 434 -16.80 -6.01 -9.97
C ASP A 434 -16.00 -5.32 -8.85
N GLN A 435 -16.58 -5.13 -7.65
CA GLN A 435 -15.96 -4.36 -6.57
C GLN A 435 -14.69 -5.02 -6.03
N ALA A 436 -14.64 -6.35 -5.95
CA ALA A 436 -13.46 -7.07 -5.46
C ALA A 436 -12.27 -6.89 -6.39
N VAL A 437 -12.51 -7.00 -7.70
CA VAL A 437 -11.54 -6.72 -8.77
C VAL A 437 -11.10 -5.27 -8.78
N ALA A 438 -12.05 -4.34 -8.66
CA ALA A 438 -11.77 -2.92 -8.62
C ALA A 438 -10.87 -2.58 -7.42
N THR A 439 -11.14 -3.19 -6.28
CA THR A 439 -10.36 -3.05 -5.05
C THR A 439 -8.94 -3.58 -5.23
N SER A 440 -8.77 -4.78 -5.77
CA SER A 440 -7.43 -5.33 -6.01
C SER A 440 -6.64 -4.54 -7.05
N MET A 441 -7.28 -4.03 -8.11
CA MET A 441 -6.66 -3.11 -9.06
C MET A 441 -6.13 -1.86 -8.37
N VAL A 442 -6.94 -1.22 -7.51
CA VAL A 442 -6.48 -0.04 -6.75
C VAL A 442 -5.28 -0.39 -5.88
N TYR A 443 -5.29 -1.52 -5.18
CA TYR A 443 -4.13 -1.93 -4.38
C TYR A 443 -2.90 -2.28 -5.22
N LEU A 444 -3.09 -2.83 -6.42
CA LEU A 444 -2.03 -3.14 -7.37
C LEU A 444 -1.33 -1.88 -7.88
N PHE A 445 -2.08 -0.93 -8.43
CA PHE A 445 -1.51 0.33 -8.92
C PHE A 445 -0.88 1.15 -7.79
N ARG A 446 -1.49 1.12 -6.59
CA ARG A 446 -0.90 1.73 -5.40
C ARG A 446 0.44 1.10 -5.08
N SER A 447 0.48 -0.22 -5.02
CA SER A 447 1.68 -1.02 -4.79
C SER A 447 2.80 -0.66 -5.77
N VAL A 448 2.53 -0.67 -7.07
CA VAL A 448 3.49 -0.23 -8.10
C VAL A 448 4.02 1.18 -7.82
N GLY A 449 3.12 2.11 -7.46
CA GLY A 449 3.51 3.46 -7.04
C GLY A 449 4.48 3.44 -5.86
N THR A 450 4.16 2.69 -4.80
CA THR A 450 5.03 2.59 -3.60
C THR A 450 6.43 2.08 -3.94
N VAL A 451 6.52 1.05 -4.79
CA VAL A 451 7.76 0.45 -5.28
C VAL A 451 8.60 1.49 -6.03
N TRP A 452 7.97 2.20 -6.96
CA TRP A 452 8.64 3.25 -7.74
C TRP A 452 9.06 4.45 -6.89
N GLY A 453 8.36 4.73 -5.79
CA GLY A 453 8.71 5.81 -4.86
C GLY A 453 10.04 5.57 -4.17
N VAL A 454 10.21 4.37 -3.62
CA VAL A 454 11.47 3.96 -2.98
C VAL A 454 12.60 3.94 -4.00
N ALA A 455 12.34 3.37 -5.19
CA ALA A 455 13.30 3.35 -6.29
C ALA A 455 13.80 4.74 -6.71
N ALA A 456 12.85 5.61 -7.08
CA ALA A 456 13.16 6.92 -7.62
C ALA A 456 13.86 7.80 -6.58
N SER A 457 13.44 7.74 -5.31
CA SER A 457 14.09 8.49 -4.23
C SER A 457 15.51 8.00 -3.95
N SER A 458 15.73 6.68 -3.88
CA SER A 458 17.06 6.09 -3.71
C SER A 458 17.99 6.48 -4.87
N THR A 459 17.55 6.32 -6.11
CA THR A 459 18.31 6.68 -7.31
C THR A 459 18.66 8.17 -7.34
N LEU A 460 17.72 9.05 -6.99
CA LEU A 460 17.95 10.50 -6.96
C LEU A 460 19.03 10.86 -5.92
N ILE A 461 18.92 10.31 -4.71
CA ILE A 461 19.91 10.53 -3.65
C ILE A 461 21.28 10.04 -4.09
N GLN A 462 21.37 8.81 -4.60
CA GLN A 462 22.63 8.20 -5.02
C GLN A 462 23.27 8.94 -6.20
N ASN A 463 22.50 9.44 -7.16
CA ASN A 463 23.02 10.24 -8.28
C ASN A 463 23.59 11.60 -7.82
N ILE A 464 22.97 12.22 -6.82
CA ILE A 464 23.49 13.47 -6.25
C ILE A 464 24.76 13.20 -5.44
N LEU A 465 24.76 12.16 -4.60
CA LEU A 465 25.96 11.76 -3.87
C LEU A 465 27.10 11.36 -4.82
N SER A 466 26.81 10.70 -5.93
CA SER A 466 27.83 10.24 -6.86
C SER A 466 28.56 11.40 -7.57
N THR A 467 27.85 12.51 -7.79
CA THR A 467 28.34 13.71 -8.47
C THR A 467 28.94 14.73 -7.51
N ARG A 468 28.25 15.03 -6.41
CA ARG A 468 28.60 16.11 -5.48
C ARG A 468 29.60 15.72 -4.41
N LEU A 469 29.56 14.46 -3.93
CA LEU A 469 30.46 14.03 -2.85
C LEU A 469 31.94 14.01 -3.27
N PRO A 470 32.32 13.60 -4.49
CA PRO A 470 33.70 13.70 -4.94
C PRO A 470 34.19 15.16 -5.01
N GLU A 471 33.37 16.09 -5.49
CA GLU A 471 33.74 17.51 -5.54
C GLU A 471 33.89 18.08 -4.11
N ALA A 472 32.96 17.75 -3.22
CA ALA A 472 32.94 18.29 -1.86
C ALA A 472 34.09 17.77 -0.98
N LEU A 473 34.60 16.56 -1.22
CA LEU A 473 35.72 15.96 -0.49
C LEU A 473 37.09 16.22 -1.15
N GLU A 474 37.17 17.17 -2.09
CA GLU A 474 38.44 17.54 -2.72
C GLU A 474 39.45 18.06 -1.68
N GLY A 475 40.70 17.61 -1.77
CA GLY A 475 41.76 17.97 -0.81
C GLY A 475 41.79 17.14 0.49
N ILE A 476 40.85 16.22 0.70
CA ILE A 476 40.81 15.36 1.91
C ILE A 476 41.64 14.07 1.68
N PRO A 477 42.56 13.72 2.59
CA PRO A 477 43.32 12.47 2.49
C PRO A 477 42.41 11.24 2.59
N ASN A 478 42.74 10.16 1.87
CA ASN A 478 41.91 8.95 1.77
C ASN A 478 40.48 9.16 1.22
N LYS A 479 40.28 10.22 0.41
CA LYS A 479 39.01 10.54 -0.24
C LYS A 479 38.31 9.33 -0.85
N GLU A 480 39.00 8.50 -1.65
CA GLU A 480 38.37 7.37 -2.34
C GLU A 480 37.79 6.34 -1.36
N LYS A 481 38.51 6.05 -0.27
CA LYS A 481 38.05 5.13 0.77
C LYS A 481 36.85 5.69 1.54
N ILE A 482 36.92 6.97 1.91
CA ILE A 482 35.80 7.67 2.59
C ILE A 482 34.57 7.73 1.67
N LEU A 483 34.77 8.00 0.38
CA LEU A 483 33.71 8.06 -0.61
C LEU A 483 33.03 6.70 -0.79
N ASP A 484 33.81 5.63 -0.82
CA ASP A 484 33.30 4.26 -0.90
C ASP A 484 32.54 3.89 0.37
N GLU A 485 33.08 4.18 1.55
CA GLU A 485 32.44 3.92 2.85
C GLU A 485 31.12 4.69 3.02
N ILE A 486 31.09 5.99 2.69
CA ILE A 486 29.88 6.83 2.77
C ILE A 486 28.79 6.36 1.80
N ARG A 487 29.17 5.86 0.62
CA ARG A 487 28.22 5.36 -0.39
C ARG A 487 27.59 4.03 0.00
N HIS A 488 28.33 3.18 0.72
CA HIS A 488 27.87 1.85 1.13
C HIS A 488 27.23 1.83 2.50
N SER A 489 27.59 2.74 3.41
CA SER A 489 26.99 2.79 4.74
C SER A 489 26.84 4.22 5.25
N VAL A 490 25.57 4.55 5.47
CA VAL A 490 25.15 5.81 6.08
C VAL A 490 25.61 5.93 7.54
N THR A 491 25.85 4.80 8.23
CA THR A 491 26.29 4.82 9.64
C THR A 491 27.70 5.34 9.80
N VAL A 492 28.56 5.18 8.77
CA VAL A 492 29.95 5.64 8.78
C VAL A 492 30.04 7.15 8.96
N ILE A 493 29.02 7.89 8.53
CA ILE A 493 28.97 9.36 8.67
C ILE A 493 29.14 9.77 10.14
N LYS A 494 28.65 8.97 11.10
CA LYS A 494 28.78 9.26 12.54
C LYS A 494 30.21 9.15 13.05
N ASP A 495 31.01 8.29 12.45
CA ASP A 495 32.37 7.96 12.87
C ASP A 495 33.44 8.79 12.13
N LEU A 496 33.03 9.57 11.11
CA LEU A 496 33.93 10.45 10.38
C LEU A 496 34.42 11.62 11.24
N PRO A 497 35.64 12.13 10.97
CA PRO A 497 36.13 13.35 11.58
C PRO A 497 35.13 14.52 11.39
N PRO A 498 34.96 15.42 12.38
CA PRO A 498 33.90 16.44 12.36
C PRO A 498 33.85 17.28 11.08
N ASP A 499 35.01 17.63 10.51
CA ASP A 499 35.11 18.44 9.29
C ASP A 499 34.60 17.67 8.05
N VAL A 500 34.98 16.40 7.92
CA VAL A 500 34.54 15.51 6.83
C VAL A 500 33.06 15.16 7.00
N GLN A 501 32.63 14.91 8.24
CA GLN A 501 31.25 14.64 8.59
C GLN A 501 30.34 15.81 8.20
N ALA A 502 30.73 17.05 8.49
CA ALA A 502 29.92 18.23 8.15
C ALA A 502 29.75 18.38 6.63
N ILE A 503 30.80 18.14 5.85
CA ILE A 503 30.76 18.18 4.38
C ILE A 503 29.83 17.09 3.85
N ALA A 504 30.01 15.85 4.30
CA ALA A 504 29.15 14.72 3.88
C ALA A 504 27.68 15.00 4.22
N ARG A 505 27.38 15.46 5.44
CA ARG A 505 26.03 15.82 5.89
C ARG A 505 25.40 16.90 5.01
N GLN A 506 26.18 17.91 4.59
CA GLN A 506 25.69 18.97 3.72
C GLN A 506 25.29 18.44 2.34
N VAL A 507 26.10 17.57 1.74
CA VAL A 507 25.78 16.93 0.45
C VAL A 507 24.52 16.06 0.58
N TYR A 508 24.41 15.28 1.66
CA TYR A 508 23.20 14.50 1.94
C TYR A 508 21.97 15.40 2.11
N TYR A 509 22.09 16.50 2.86
CA TYR A 509 21.01 17.46 3.03
C TYR A 509 20.51 18.00 1.69
N GLU A 510 21.41 18.36 0.77
CA GLU A 510 21.03 18.78 -0.58
C GLU A 510 20.32 17.67 -1.34
N ALA A 511 20.87 16.45 -1.34
CA ALA A 511 20.28 15.30 -1.99
C ALA A 511 18.85 15.03 -1.49
N LEU A 512 18.66 15.01 -0.17
CA LEU A 512 17.36 14.82 0.48
C LEU A 512 16.38 15.93 0.13
N LYS A 513 16.84 17.20 0.11
CA LYS A 513 16.02 18.34 -0.28
C LYS A 513 15.50 18.22 -1.71
N TYR A 514 16.36 17.85 -2.67
CA TYR A 514 15.93 17.61 -4.05
C TYR A 514 14.94 16.44 -4.16
N THR A 515 15.12 15.39 -3.37
CA THR A 515 14.16 14.29 -3.30
C THR A 515 12.79 14.76 -2.78
N PHE A 516 12.73 15.57 -1.72
CA PHE A 516 11.46 16.13 -1.23
C PHE A 516 10.78 17.03 -2.28
N ILE A 517 11.55 17.83 -3.03
CA ILE A 517 11.02 18.62 -4.16
C ILE A 517 10.44 17.68 -5.22
N ALA A 518 11.14 16.62 -5.59
CA ALA A 518 10.67 15.63 -6.57
C ALA A 518 9.35 14.97 -6.11
N THR A 519 9.25 14.57 -4.83
CA THR A 519 7.99 14.02 -4.28
C THR A 519 6.84 15.03 -4.30
N THR A 520 7.14 16.33 -4.12
CA THR A 520 6.15 17.41 -4.26
C THR A 520 5.63 17.49 -5.70
N VAL A 521 6.54 17.49 -6.69
CA VAL A 521 6.18 17.52 -8.12
C VAL A 521 5.33 16.31 -8.51
N VAL A 522 5.69 15.11 -8.04
CA VAL A 522 4.91 13.88 -8.28
C VAL A 522 3.49 14.01 -7.71
N THR A 523 3.36 14.62 -6.53
CA THR A 523 2.04 14.83 -5.92
C THR A 523 1.23 15.90 -6.67
N VAL A 524 1.88 16.91 -7.25
CA VAL A 524 1.23 17.87 -8.17
C VAL A 524 0.68 17.15 -9.40
N ILE A 525 1.42 16.20 -9.97
CA ILE A 525 0.92 15.35 -11.08
C ILE A 525 -0.32 14.56 -10.62
N ALA A 526 -0.31 14.01 -9.41
CA ALA A 526 -1.48 13.34 -8.83
C ALA A 526 -2.70 14.28 -8.72
N LEU A 527 -2.48 15.51 -8.25
CA LEU A 527 -3.54 16.52 -8.14
C LEU A 527 -4.09 16.91 -9.51
N ILE A 528 -3.22 17.19 -10.49
CA ILE A 528 -3.60 17.50 -11.87
C ILE A 528 -4.43 16.35 -12.44
N SER A 529 -3.96 15.12 -12.28
CA SER A 529 -4.69 13.93 -12.72
C SER A 529 -6.07 13.89 -12.08
N ALA A 530 -6.20 14.08 -10.77
CA ALA A 530 -7.48 14.08 -10.04
C ALA A 530 -8.49 15.16 -10.49
N PHE A 531 -8.07 16.21 -11.22
CA PHE A 531 -9.01 17.14 -11.85
C PHE A 531 -9.75 16.54 -13.04
N PHE A 532 -9.13 15.59 -13.74
CA PHE A 532 -9.72 14.85 -14.87
C PHE A 532 -10.63 13.69 -14.41
N ALA A 533 -10.63 13.35 -13.12
CA ALA A 533 -11.54 12.36 -12.52
C ALA A 533 -12.97 12.92 -12.37
N ARG A 534 -13.58 13.36 -13.48
CA ARG A 534 -14.97 13.81 -13.59
C ARG A 534 -15.73 12.79 -14.44
N GLY A 535 -16.51 11.91 -13.80
CA GLY A 535 -17.35 10.92 -14.49
C GLY A 535 -18.83 11.20 -14.31
N GLN A 536 -19.65 10.90 -15.33
CA GLN A 536 -21.12 10.94 -15.24
C GLN A 536 -21.68 9.94 -14.19
N SER A 537 -20.93 8.88 -13.86
CA SER A 537 -21.29 7.87 -12.85
C SER A 537 -21.27 8.38 -11.41
N LEU A 538 -20.49 9.43 -11.10
CA LEU A 538 -20.45 10.04 -9.77
C LEU A 538 -21.75 10.79 -9.41
N ASN A 539 -22.62 11.04 -10.40
CA ASN A 539 -23.95 11.61 -10.15
C ASN A 539 -24.99 10.54 -9.79
N ARG A 540 -24.73 9.24 -10.01
CA ARG A 540 -25.62 8.15 -9.56
C ARG A 540 -25.62 7.94 -8.04
N THR A 541 -24.66 8.53 -7.33
CA THR A 541 -24.52 8.46 -5.87
C THR A 541 -25.13 9.67 -5.13
N ARG A 542 -25.76 10.60 -5.85
CA ARG A 542 -26.49 11.73 -5.24
C ARG A 542 -27.91 11.38 -4.84
#